data_AF-A0A953JQF5-F1
#
_entry.id   AF-A0A953JQF5-F1
#
_cell.length_a   1.000
_cell.length_b   1.000
_cell.length_c   1.000
_cell.angle_alpha   90.00
_cell.angle_beta   90.00
_cell.angle_gamma   90.00
#
_symmetry.space_group_name_H-M   'P 1'
#
loop_
_entity.id
_entity.type
_entity.pdbx_description
1 polymer ?
#
loop_
_entity_poly.entity_id
_entity_poly.type
_entity_poly.pdbx_seq_one_letter_code
_entity_poly.pdbx_strand_id
1 'polypeptide(L)'
;MGGLAMIGAIAFDPTVRGILVVVVGTVVLMGSIFMILATNSGVRVGFLVATSGFFAWMFLMGAIWVIYGIGLKGRDPAWMPTDINYTRAVDVPGSPELAKLPAEEALPDPEELLESRPLLWALALGAEGESYQPTTLTKLKTVIQPWATVSTRDLYPVVQKAREQAGEVLAANPDVEQQLGQGGTALRDEVRKQANELREEIEAPLNGWCLLTESDPRRGEAQASADGALVDNHAYGDETSTASYIVKDVFFYGGKEPCNPITEESTLKQAWHRVATAFEIKNPKLYAAVTVVKAKEFPVVAGEAPPPATIEEGASTVTVAMLRNLGNKRFMPFMFTLASLIGFIVFTTILHYRDKQAMAIRAAFSGAGKGK
;
A
#
# COMPACT_ATOMS: atom_id res chain seq x y z
N MET A 1 -12.45 49.40 28.48
CA MET A 1 -11.23 48.88 27.82
C MET A 1 -11.08 47.34 27.87
N GLY A 2 -11.83 46.60 28.70
CA GLY A 2 -11.67 45.13 28.77
C GLY A 2 -12.21 44.33 27.57
N GLY A 3 -13.28 44.77 26.90
CA GLY A 3 -13.91 44.01 25.81
C GLY A 3 -13.05 43.89 24.54
N LEU A 4 -12.43 44.98 24.10
CA LEU A 4 -11.51 44.97 22.95
C LEU A 4 -10.22 44.20 23.22
N ALA A 5 -9.72 44.25 24.46
CA ALA A 5 -8.56 43.46 24.89
C ALA A 5 -8.86 41.95 24.91
N MET A 6 -10.06 41.55 25.35
CA MET A 6 -10.51 40.15 25.30
C MET A 6 -10.70 39.63 23.87
N ILE A 7 -11.29 40.43 22.97
CA ILE A 7 -11.42 40.07 21.55
C ILE A 7 -10.04 39.96 20.88
N GLY A 8 -9.11 40.86 21.21
CA GLY A 8 -7.72 40.80 20.76
C GLY A 8 -6.96 39.57 21.26
N ALA A 9 -7.18 39.17 22.52
CA ALA A 9 -6.57 37.96 23.10
C ALA A 9 -7.11 36.67 22.45
N ILE A 10 -8.41 36.60 22.16
CA ILE A 10 -9.03 35.46 21.45
C ILE A 10 -8.50 35.34 20.01
N ALA A 11 -8.20 36.46 19.35
CA ALA A 11 -7.68 36.46 17.99
C ALA A 11 -6.24 35.95 17.87
N PHE A 12 -5.43 36.11 18.94
CA PHE A 12 -4.00 35.77 18.96
C PHE A 12 -3.74 34.31 19.35
N ASP A 13 -4.67 33.63 20.02
CA ASP A 13 -4.59 32.19 20.34
C ASP A 13 -5.34 31.34 19.28
N PRO A 14 -4.62 30.57 18.43
CA PRO A 14 -5.23 29.76 17.39
C PRO A 14 -6.17 28.66 17.92
N THR A 15 -5.89 28.13 19.11
CA THR A 15 -6.68 27.03 19.72
C THR A 15 -8.01 27.55 20.24
N VAL A 16 -7.98 28.66 20.99
CA VAL A 16 -9.20 29.28 21.53
C VAL A 16 -10.10 29.78 20.41
N ARG A 17 -9.51 30.43 19.40
CA ARG A 17 -10.23 30.85 18.20
C ARG A 17 -10.87 29.67 17.47
N GLY A 18 -10.12 28.57 17.29
CA GLY A 18 -10.61 27.36 16.62
C GLY A 18 -11.85 26.78 17.32
N ILE A 19 -11.80 26.64 18.65
CA ILE A 19 -12.93 26.14 19.43
C ILE A 19 -14.15 27.09 19.31
N LEU A 20 -13.93 28.39 19.46
CA LEU A 20 -15.02 29.39 19.35
C LEU A 20 -15.69 29.37 17.98
N VAL A 21 -14.92 29.25 16.89
CA VAL A 21 -15.47 29.15 15.53
C VAL A 21 -16.35 27.91 15.38
N VAL A 22 -15.92 26.76 15.92
CA VAL A 22 -16.72 25.52 15.86
C VAL A 22 -18.00 25.65 16.69
N VAL A 23 -17.91 26.22 17.90
CA VAL A 23 -19.08 26.44 18.77
C VAL A 23 -20.08 27.39 18.12
N VAL A 24 -19.63 28.56 17.66
CA VAL A 24 -20.49 29.55 16.99
C VAL A 24 -21.09 28.96 15.72
N GLY A 25 -20.29 28.27 14.90
CA GLY A 25 -20.76 27.59 13.69
C GLY A 25 -21.85 26.57 13.98
N THR A 26 -21.67 25.75 15.02
CA THR A 26 -22.66 24.72 15.41
C THR A 26 -23.96 25.34 15.93
N VAL A 27 -23.85 26.33 16.83
CA VAL A 27 -25.01 27.01 17.42
C VAL A 27 -25.78 27.78 16.37
N VAL A 28 -25.11 28.53 15.49
CA VAL A 28 -25.78 29.30 14.45
C VAL A 28 -26.39 28.39 13.39
N LEU A 29 -25.66 27.39 12.89
CA LEU A 29 -26.14 26.51 11.83
C LEU A 29 -27.35 25.68 12.29
N MET A 30 -27.24 24.98 13.43
CA MET A 30 -28.33 24.12 13.91
C MET A 30 -29.42 24.92 14.63
N GLY A 31 -29.02 25.91 15.42
CA GLY A 31 -29.94 26.75 16.18
C GLY A 31 -30.83 27.61 15.29
N SER A 32 -30.30 28.15 14.17
CA SER A 32 -31.13 28.95 13.24
C SER A 32 -32.24 28.10 12.60
N ILE A 33 -31.91 26.90 12.10
CA ILE A 33 -32.88 25.97 11.51
C ILE A 33 -33.96 25.62 12.54
N PHE A 34 -33.55 25.29 13.78
CA PHE A 34 -34.50 24.99 14.85
C PHE A 34 -35.38 26.19 15.21
N MET A 35 -34.83 27.41 15.35
CA MET A 35 -35.60 28.62 15.71
C MET A 35 -36.63 28.99 14.64
N ILE A 36 -36.29 28.86 13.36
CA ILE A 36 -37.23 29.09 12.26
C ILE A 36 -38.37 28.07 12.31
N LEU A 37 -38.07 26.79 12.53
CA LEU A 37 -39.10 25.75 12.63
C LEU A 37 -39.95 25.88 13.90
N ALA A 38 -39.34 26.28 15.02
CA ALA A 38 -40.01 26.43 16.31
C ALA A 38 -41.02 27.58 16.29
N THR A 39 -40.73 28.68 15.59
CA THR A 39 -41.65 29.82 15.48
C THR A 39 -42.86 29.53 14.59
N ASN A 40 -42.71 28.74 13.52
CA ASN A 40 -43.79 28.45 12.59
C ASN A 40 -44.63 27.21 12.99
N SER A 41 -43.99 26.14 13.45
CA SER A 41 -44.65 24.84 13.72
C SER A 41 -44.73 24.49 15.21
N GLY A 42 -44.21 25.35 16.07
CA GLY A 42 -44.12 25.14 17.51
C GLY A 42 -42.88 24.33 17.92
N VAL A 43 -42.36 24.62 19.12
CA VAL A 43 -41.10 24.09 19.67
C VAL A 43 -40.98 22.57 19.55
N ARG A 44 -42.04 21.83 19.89
CA ARG A 44 -42.02 20.35 19.87
C ARG A 44 -41.96 19.77 18.45
N VAL A 45 -42.66 20.36 17.48
CA VAL A 45 -42.59 19.90 16.07
C VAL A 45 -41.25 20.30 15.49
N GLY A 46 -40.88 21.56 15.68
CA GLY A 46 -39.65 22.11 15.12
C GLY A 46 -38.42 21.35 15.60
N PHE A 47 -38.40 20.92 16.87
CA PHE A 47 -37.33 20.07 17.40
C PHE A 47 -37.24 18.72 16.68
N LEU A 48 -38.36 18.02 16.52
CA LEU A 48 -38.39 16.71 15.86
C LEU A 48 -37.98 16.81 14.39
N VAL A 49 -38.46 17.84 13.67
CA VAL A 49 -38.10 18.09 12.28
C VAL A 49 -36.61 18.42 12.15
N ALA A 50 -36.10 19.37 12.95
CA ALA A 50 -34.69 19.76 12.91
C ALA A 50 -33.76 18.58 13.23
N THR A 51 -34.09 17.79 14.27
CA THR A 51 -33.29 16.63 14.69
C THR A 51 -33.35 15.52 13.64
N SER A 52 -34.51 15.27 13.02
CA SER A 52 -34.61 14.31 11.91
C SER A 52 -33.77 14.74 10.70
N GLY A 53 -33.79 16.02 10.32
CA GLY A 53 -32.96 16.55 9.24
C GLY A 53 -31.47 16.46 9.53
N PHE A 54 -31.06 16.70 10.78
CA PHE A 54 -29.67 16.54 11.21
C PHE A 54 -29.20 15.08 11.08
N PHE A 55 -29.95 14.10 11.61
CA PHE A 55 -29.60 12.69 11.48
C PHE A 55 -29.64 12.20 10.03
N ALA A 56 -30.56 12.70 9.20
CA ALA A 56 -30.60 12.43 7.76
C ALA A 56 -29.31 12.90 7.07
N TRP A 57 -28.91 14.15 7.36
CA TRP A 57 -27.68 14.72 6.81
C TRP A 57 -26.44 13.95 7.30
N MET A 58 -26.40 13.55 8.58
CA MET A 58 -25.29 12.76 9.13
C MET A 58 -25.22 11.36 8.55
N PHE A 59 -26.36 10.73 8.29
CA PHE A 59 -26.42 9.48 7.56
C PHE A 59 -25.84 9.62 6.14
N LEU A 60 -26.21 10.68 5.40
CA LEU A 60 -25.66 10.92 4.06
C LEU A 60 -24.15 11.16 4.08
N MET A 61 -23.65 11.97 5.03
CA MET A 61 -22.20 12.19 5.19
C MET A 61 -21.48 10.91 5.58
N GLY A 62 -22.03 10.15 6.51
CA GLY A 62 -21.51 8.84 6.88
C GLY A 62 -21.41 7.90 5.68
N ALA A 63 -22.46 7.83 4.85
CA ALA A 63 -22.47 6.99 3.65
C ALA A 63 -21.36 7.39 2.65
N ILE A 64 -21.17 8.71 2.42
CA ILE A 64 -20.07 9.24 1.61
C ILE A 64 -18.71 8.84 2.22
N TRP A 65 -18.54 8.99 3.53
CA TRP A 65 -17.30 8.63 4.24
C TRP A 65 -16.99 7.14 4.18
N VAL A 66 -18.01 6.26 4.22
CA VAL A 66 -17.82 4.81 4.06
C VAL A 66 -17.32 4.46 2.66
N ILE A 67 -17.91 5.06 1.62
CA ILE A 67 -17.56 4.78 0.22
C ILE A 67 -16.15 5.27 -0.09
N TYR A 68 -15.89 6.54 0.20
CA TYR A 68 -14.62 7.19 -0.18
C TYR A 68 -13.51 7.04 0.87
N GLY A 69 -13.83 6.63 2.10
CA GLY A 69 -12.83 6.50 3.17
C GLY A 69 -12.22 7.83 3.62
N ILE A 70 -13.00 8.92 3.57
CA ILE A 70 -12.62 10.28 3.97
C ILE A 70 -13.40 10.72 5.22
N GLY A 71 -12.97 11.81 5.88
CA GLY A 71 -13.66 12.34 7.06
C GLY A 71 -13.30 11.57 8.34
N LEU A 72 -14.31 11.07 9.07
CA LEU A 72 -14.10 10.20 10.23
C LEU A 72 -13.60 8.83 9.77
N LYS A 73 -12.29 8.70 9.55
CA LYS A 73 -11.64 7.46 9.14
C LYS A 73 -11.05 6.72 10.35
N GLY A 74 -11.08 5.39 10.28
CA GLY A 74 -10.28 4.55 11.17
C GLY A 74 -8.80 4.60 10.83
N ARG A 75 -8.02 3.70 11.44
CA ARG A 75 -6.58 3.57 11.15
C ARG A 75 -6.38 3.12 9.70
N ASP A 76 -5.50 3.82 8.99
CA ASP A 76 -5.05 3.39 7.68
C ASP A 76 -4.19 2.11 7.79
N PRO A 77 -4.06 1.34 6.70
CA PRO A 77 -3.14 0.20 6.68
C PRO A 77 -1.70 0.65 6.94
N ALA A 78 -0.97 -0.12 7.73
CA ALA A 78 0.43 0.15 8.07
C ALA A 78 1.20 -1.17 8.21
N TRP A 79 2.50 -1.13 7.95
CA TRP A 79 3.40 -2.22 8.29
C TRP A 79 3.70 -2.16 9.78
N MET A 80 3.56 -3.29 10.46
CA MET A 80 3.90 -3.44 11.87
C MET A 80 5.15 -4.31 11.95
N PRO A 81 6.31 -3.77 12.40
CA PRO A 81 7.48 -4.57 12.70
C PRO A 81 7.12 -5.60 13.76
N THR A 82 7.32 -6.87 13.42
CA THR A 82 7.10 -7.98 14.35
C THR A 82 8.41 -8.41 14.99
N ASP A 83 9.50 -8.40 14.23
CA ASP A 83 10.82 -8.80 14.73
C ASP A 83 11.97 -8.35 13.81
N ILE A 84 13.20 -8.38 14.33
CA ILE A 84 14.44 -8.10 13.60
C ILE A 84 15.37 -9.30 13.78
N ASN A 85 15.57 -10.06 12.70
CA ASN A 85 16.39 -11.25 12.68
C ASN A 85 17.71 -11.00 11.95
N TYR A 86 18.83 -11.10 12.67
CA TYR A 86 20.18 -10.83 12.16
C TYR A 86 20.78 -11.93 11.29
N THR A 87 20.21 -13.14 11.22
CA THR A 87 20.82 -14.22 10.42
C THR A 87 19.81 -15.11 9.71
N ARG A 88 18.50 -14.97 10.01
CA ARG A 88 17.44 -15.90 9.58
C ARG A 88 17.67 -17.37 9.96
N ALA A 89 18.72 -17.68 10.73
CA ALA A 89 19.07 -19.02 11.17
C ALA A 89 18.34 -19.43 12.47
N VAL A 90 17.82 -18.45 13.21
CA VAL A 90 17.08 -18.68 14.46
C VAL A 90 15.60 -18.39 14.24
N ASP A 91 14.76 -19.31 14.72
CA ASP A 91 13.30 -19.16 14.69
C ASP A 91 12.85 -17.92 15.45
N VAL A 92 11.91 -17.20 14.84
CA VAL A 92 11.35 -15.96 15.37
C VAL A 92 9.97 -16.24 15.98
N PRO A 93 9.78 -16.17 17.31
CA PRO A 93 8.54 -16.56 17.98
C PRO A 93 7.28 -15.81 17.51
N GLY A 94 7.44 -14.58 17.00
CA GLY A 94 6.34 -13.72 16.54
C GLY A 94 5.90 -13.92 15.07
N SER A 95 6.73 -14.57 14.25
CA SER A 95 6.51 -14.71 12.80
C SER A 95 6.94 -16.10 12.31
N PRO A 96 6.15 -17.16 12.59
CA PRO A 96 6.49 -18.53 12.19
C PRO A 96 6.60 -18.71 10.66
N GLU A 97 6.02 -17.80 9.88
CA GLU A 97 6.18 -17.78 8.42
C GLU A 97 7.61 -17.39 8.00
N LEU A 98 8.33 -16.60 8.81
CA LEU A 98 9.71 -16.20 8.51
C LEU A 98 10.66 -17.39 8.59
N ALA A 99 10.38 -18.38 9.44
CA ALA A 99 11.14 -19.63 9.49
C ALA A 99 11.07 -20.44 8.19
N LYS A 100 10.07 -20.18 7.33
CA LYS A 100 9.98 -20.80 6.00
C LYS A 100 10.90 -20.13 4.99
N LEU A 101 11.27 -18.86 5.20
CA LEU A 101 12.19 -18.18 4.31
C LEU A 101 13.60 -18.73 4.59
N PRO A 102 14.30 -19.29 3.59
CA PRO A 102 15.63 -19.83 3.81
C PRO A 102 16.60 -18.74 4.30
N ALA A 103 17.66 -19.20 4.98
CA ALA A 103 18.79 -18.35 5.33
C ALA A 103 19.43 -17.76 4.06
N GLU A 104 20.07 -16.61 4.19
CA GLU A 104 20.70 -15.92 3.07
C GLU A 104 21.72 -16.79 2.33
N GLU A 105 22.52 -17.56 3.07
CA GLU A 105 23.55 -18.45 2.52
C GLU A 105 22.99 -19.62 1.70
N ALA A 106 21.71 -19.94 1.88
CA ALA A 106 21.03 -21.00 1.14
C ALA A 106 20.33 -20.48 -0.13
N LEU A 107 20.33 -19.16 -0.36
CA LEU A 107 19.82 -18.59 -1.59
C LEU A 107 20.83 -18.78 -2.73
N PRO A 108 20.36 -19.00 -3.97
CA PRO A 108 21.24 -19.16 -5.11
C PRO A 108 21.99 -17.86 -5.39
N ASP A 109 23.24 -17.99 -5.84
CA ASP A 109 24.04 -16.83 -6.20
C ASP A 109 23.53 -16.21 -7.52
N PRO A 110 23.20 -14.91 -7.54
CA PRO A 110 22.65 -14.26 -8.74
C PRO A 110 23.63 -14.22 -9.91
N GLU A 111 24.94 -14.21 -9.67
CA GLU A 111 25.94 -14.22 -10.73
C GLU A 111 25.99 -15.59 -11.38
N GLU A 112 26.16 -16.67 -10.59
CA GLU A 112 26.14 -18.05 -11.10
C GLU A 112 24.85 -18.38 -11.90
N LEU A 113 23.69 -17.91 -11.42
CA LEU A 113 22.40 -18.11 -12.08
C LEU A 113 22.36 -17.46 -13.48
N LEU A 114 22.97 -16.28 -13.63
CA LEU A 114 23.04 -15.60 -14.91
C LEU A 114 24.12 -16.23 -15.79
N GLU A 115 25.27 -16.63 -15.23
CA GLU A 115 26.40 -17.22 -15.99
C GLU A 115 25.97 -18.51 -16.69
N SER A 116 25.14 -19.31 -16.04
CA SER A 116 24.54 -20.52 -16.63
C SER A 116 23.65 -20.25 -17.85
N ARG A 117 23.29 -18.98 -18.12
CA ARG A 117 22.36 -18.55 -19.18
C ARG A 117 22.98 -17.42 -20.01
N PRO A 118 23.94 -17.73 -20.90
CA PRO A 118 24.71 -16.73 -21.62
C PRO A 118 23.85 -15.85 -22.56
N LEU A 119 22.70 -16.36 -23.03
CA LEU A 119 21.72 -15.56 -23.77
C LEU A 119 21.12 -14.45 -22.89
N LEU A 120 20.63 -14.79 -21.70
CA LEU A 120 20.09 -13.80 -20.77
C LEU A 120 21.17 -12.85 -20.26
N TRP A 121 22.40 -13.34 -20.05
CA TRP A 121 23.54 -12.51 -19.69
C TRP A 121 23.82 -11.44 -20.75
N ALA A 122 23.93 -11.83 -22.02
CA ALA A 122 24.17 -10.89 -23.11
C ALA A 122 23.06 -9.84 -23.21
N LEU A 123 21.80 -10.26 -23.04
CA LEU A 123 20.66 -9.34 -23.03
C LEU A 123 20.65 -8.43 -21.79
N ALA A 124 21.15 -8.89 -20.65
CA ALA A 124 21.25 -8.10 -19.42
C ALA A 124 22.28 -6.98 -19.59
N LEU A 125 23.45 -7.30 -20.13
CA LEU A 125 24.46 -6.31 -20.50
C LEU A 125 23.91 -5.30 -21.52
N GLY A 126 23.13 -5.76 -22.51
CA GLY A 126 22.46 -4.88 -23.47
C GLY A 126 21.38 -3.97 -22.86
N ALA A 127 20.72 -4.40 -21.81
CA ALA A 127 19.65 -3.64 -21.15
C ALA A 127 20.18 -2.62 -20.15
N GLU A 128 21.12 -3.04 -19.29
CA GLU A 128 21.62 -2.27 -18.14
C GLU A 128 22.97 -1.61 -18.40
N GLY A 129 23.76 -2.14 -19.34
CA GLY A 129 25.09 -1.65 -19.71
C GLY A 129 26.20 -2.68 -19.51
N GLU A 130 27.37 -2.38 -20.09
CA GLU A 130 28.55 -3.27 -20.12
C GLU A 130 29.10 -3.61 -18.72
N SER A 131 28.94 -2.72 -17.74
CA SER A 131 29.38 -2.94 -16.36
C SER A 131 28.30 -3.53 -15.45
N TYR A 132 27.22 -4.07 -16.00
CA TYR A 132 26.15 -4.64 -15.21
C TYR A 132 26.58 -5.96 -14.57
N GLN A 133 26.40 -6.06 -13.25
CA GLN A 133 26.54 -7.29 -12.49
C GLN A 133 25.35 -7.41 -11.54
N PRO A 134 24.71 -8.59 -11.45
CA PRO A 134 23.56 -8.77 -10.58
C PRO A 134 24.03 -8.94 -9.12
N THR A 135 24.30 -7.84 -8.41
CA THR A 135 24.78 -7.91 -7.02
C THR A 135 23.77 -8.50 -6.02
N THR A 136 22.49 -8.59 -6.39
CA THR A 136 21.41 -9.14 -5.55
C THR A 136 20.40 -9.91 -6.42
N LEU A 137 19.65 -10.84 -5.80
CA LEU A 137 18.57 -11.53 -6.48
C LEU A 137 17.47 -10.57 -6.93
N THR A 138 17.16 -9.53 -6.15
CA THR A 138 16.22 -8.49 -6.55
C THR A 138 16.67 -7.80 -7.84
N LYS A 139 17.95 -7.45 -8.01
CA LYS A 139 18.45 -6.84 -9.26
C LYS A 139 18.31 -7.80 -10.44
N LEU A 140 18.74 -9.05 -10.27
CA LEU A 140 18.60 -10.09 -11.29
C LEU A 140 17.12 -10.24 -11.71
N LYS A 141 16.22 -10.42 -10.74
CA LYS A 141 14.79 -10.57 -11.00
C LYS A 141 14.21 -9.34 -11.72
N THR A 142 14.69 -8.15 -11.39
CA THR A 142 14.23 -6.89 -12.01
C THR A 142 14.56 -6.83 -13.49
N VAL A 143 15.79 -7.19 -13.88
CA VAL A 143 16.23 -7.16 -15.27
C VAL A 143 15.50 -8.19 -16.13
N ILE A 144 15.27 -9.39 -15.58
CA ILE A 144 14.61 -10.48 -16.33
C ILE A 144 13.09 -10.33 -16.35
N GLN A 145 12.50 -9.52 -15.46
CA GLN A 145 11.05 -9.43 -15.32
C GLN A 145 10.36 -9.04 -16.65
N PRO A 146 10.78 -8.00 -17.39
CA PRO A 146 10.14 -7.64 -18.65
C PRO A 146 10.22 -8.74 -19.72
N TRP A 147 11.22 -9.62 -19.63
CA TRP A 147 11.51 -10.63 -20.65
C TRP A 147 10.55 -11.81 -20.65
N ALA A 148 9.90 -12.10 -19.53
CA ALA A 148 8.89 -13.16 -19.46
C ALA A 148 7.70 -12.95 -20.40
N THR A 149 7.40 -11.69 -20.75
CA THR A 149 6.29 -11.34 -21.66
C THR A 149 6.71 -10.46 -22.84
N VAL A 150 8.01 -10.25 -23.05
CA VAL A 150 8.56 -9.31 -24.05
C VAL A 150 8.04 -9.57 -25.47
N SER A 151 7.72 -8.52 -26.21
CA SER A 151 7.35 -8.63 -27.63
C SER A 151 8.60 -8.66 -28.52
N THR A 152 8.48 -9.16 -29.76
CA THR A 152 9.60 -9.12 -30.73
C THR A 152 10.09 -7.69 -30.98
N ARG A 153 9.17 -6.72 -30.98
CA ARG A 153 9.47 -5.30 -31.18
C ARG A 153 10.29 -4.72 -30.03
N ASP A 154 9.94 -5.05 -28.80
CA ASP A 154 10.58 -4.49 -27.62
C ASP A 154 11.91 -5.21 -27.30
N LEU A 155 12.08 -6.45 -27.78
CA LEU A 155 13.33 -7.21 -27.67
C LEU A 155 14.41 -6.70 -28.65
N TYR A 156 14.02 -6.26 -29.85
CA TYR A 156 14.96 -5.79 -30.88
C TYR A 156 16.00 -4.76 -30.40
N PRO A 157 15.63 -3.65 -29.72
CA PRO A 157 16.64 -2.68 -29.26
C PRO A 157 17.60 -3.26 -28.21
N VAL A 158 17.13 -4.18 -27.36
CA VAL A 158 17.98 -4.86 -26.37
C VAL A 158 19.01 -5.76 -27.07
N VAL A 159 18.59 -6.48 -28.11
CA VAL A 159 19.49 -7.32 -28.92
C VAL A 159 20.58 -6.51 -29.62
N GLN A 160 20.26 -5.32 -30.14
CA GLN A 160 21.28 -4.46 -30.76
C GLN A 160 22.32 -4.00 -29.74
N LYS A 161 21.87 -3.53 -28.57
CA LYS A 161 22.77 -3.13 -27.49
C LYS A 161 23.59 -4.31 -26.95
N ALA A 162 22.98 -5.49 -26.84
CA ALA A 162 23.68 -6.70 -26.42
C ALA A 162 24.86 -7.02 -27.35
N ARG A 163 24.70 -6.86 -28.68
CA ARG A 163 25.81 -7.04 -29.63
C ARG A 163 26.94 -6.04 -29.45
N GLU A 164 26.63 -4.81 -29.02
CA GLU A 164 27.61 -3.76 -28.78
C GLU A 164 28.33 -3.94 -27.43
N GLN A 165 27.60 -4.36 -26.40
CA GLN A 165 28.03 -4.31 -25.01
C GLN A 165 28.44 -5.67 -24.42
N ALA A 166 28.01 -6.78 -25.01
CA ALA A 166 28.28 -8.13 -24.50
C ALA A 166 29.40 -8.87 -25.27
N GLY A 167 30.37 -8.13 -25.80
CA GLY A 167 31.41 -8.67 -26.69
C GLY A 167 32.16 -9.88 -26.12
N GLU A 168 32.50 -9.87 -24.83
CA GLU A 168 33.18 -10.98 -24.16
C GLU A 168 32.31 -12.24 -24.07
N VAL A 169 31.03 -12.06 -23.69
CA VAL A 169 30.06 -13.15 -23.52
C VAL A 169 29.73 -13.80 -24.86
N LEU A 170 29.58 -12.98 -25.90
CA LEU A 170 29.31 -13.42 -27.26
C LEU A 170 30.52 -14.11 -27.90
N ALA A 171 31.74 -13.65 -27.59
CA ALA A 171 32.96 -14.32 -28.03
C ALA A 171 33.14 -15.70 -27.36
N ALA A 172 32.76 -15.83 -26.09
CA ALA A 172 32.80 -17.09 -25.36
C ALA A 172 31.70 -18.08 -25.79
N ASN A 173 30.55 -17.59 -26.29
CA ASN A 173 29.37 -18.40 -26.63
C ASN A 173 28.87 -18.10 -28.06
N PRO A 174 29.49 -18.70 -29.10
CA PRO A 174 29.12 -18.44 -30.50
C PRO A 174 27.69 -18.84 -30.87
N ASP A 175 27.09 -19.77 -30.12
CA ASP A 175 25.71 -20.20 -30.26
C ASP A 175 24.71 -19.10 -29.86
N VAL A 176 25.05 -18.26 -28.87
CA VAL A 176 24.23 -17.11 -28.47
C VAL A 176 24.20 -16.08 -29.60
N GLU A 177 25.33 -15.78 -30.25
CA GLU A 177 25.33 -14.86 -31.40
C GLU A 177 24.48 -15.39 -32.55
N GLN A 178 24.48 -16.72 -32.77
CA GLN A 178 23.58 -17.33 -33.75
C GLN A 178 22.11 -17.17 -33.36
N GLN A 179 21.75 -17.34 -32.09
CA GLN A 179 20.38 -17.13 -31.59
C GLN A 179 19.95 -15.66 -31.75
N LEU A 180 20.81 -14.70 -31.42
CA LEU A 180 20.59 -13.27 -31.66
C LEU A 180 20.44 -12.97 -33.16
N GLY A 181 21.16 -13.70 -34.01
CA GLY A 181 21.09 -13.63 -35.47
C GLY A 181 19.78 -14.12 -36.07
N GLN A 182 19.21 -15.20 -35.52
CA GLN A 182 17.91 -15.75 -35.95
C GLN A 182 16.78 -14.73 -35.73
N GLY A 183 16.80 -14.03 -34.59
CA GLY A 183 15.83 -12.99 -34.27
C GLY A 183 14.37 -13.46 -34.30
N GLY A 184 13.46 -12.51 -34.49
CA GLY A 184 12.04 -12.78 -34.69
C GLY A 184 11.36 -13.48 -33.51
N THR A 185 10.36 -14.31 -33.81
CA THR A 185 9.55 -14.99 -32.78
C THR A 185 10.31 -16.10 -32.06
N ALA A 186 11.22 -16.79 -32.75
CA ALA A 186 12.03 -17.87 -32.17
C ALA A 186 12.92 -17.37 -31.04
N LEU A 187 13.68 -16.28 -31.28
CA LEU A 187 14.49 -15.65 -30.24
C LEU A 187 13.62 -15.15 -29.07
N ARG A 188 12.49 -14.51 -29.37
CA ARG A 188 11.55 -14.04 -28.35
C ARG A 188 11.03 -15.21 -27.49
N ASP A 189 10.68 -16.33 -28.09
CA ASP A 189 10.15 -17.49 -27.37
C ASP A 189 11.21 -18.14 -26.49
N GLU A 190 12.45 -18.23 -26.96
CA GLU A 190 13.57 -18.73 -26.16
C GLU A 190 13.89 -17.81 -24.98
N VAL A 191 13.92 -16.49 -25.20
CA VAL A 191 14.12 -15.50 -24.12
C VAL A 191 13.02 -15.59 -23.07
N ARG A 192 11.75 -15.70 -23.49
CA ARG A 192 10.62 -15.85 -22.56
C ARG A 192 10.73 -17.15 -21.77
N LYS A 193 11.14 -18.24 -22.42
CA LYS A 193 11.31 -19.54 -21.78
C LYS A 193 12.40 -19.47 -20.70
N GLN A 194 13.62 -19.02 -21.06
CA GLN A 194 14.73 -18.92 -20.11
C GLN A 194 14.43 -17.94 -18.97
N ALA A 195 13.75 -16.82 -19.25
CA ALA A 195 13.38 -15.85 -18.22
C ALA A 195 12.36 -16.43 -17.21
N ASN A 196 11.40 -17.24 -17.68
CA ASN A 196 10.44 -17.91 -16.78
C ASN A 196 11.10 -19.03 -15.97
N GLU A 197 11.97 -19.84 -16.60
CA GLU A 197 12.74 -20.88 -15.90
C GLU A 197 13.64 -20.27 -14.81
N LEU A 198 14.33 -19.16 -15.11
CA LEU A 198 15.17 -18.46 -14.14
C LEU A 198 14.34 -17.88 -12.99
N ARG A 199 13.15 -17.33 -13.26
CA ARG A 199 12.24 -16.86 -12.19
C ARG A 199 11.80 -18.00 -11.29
N GLU A 200 11.42 -19.14 -11.87
CA GLU A 200 11.03 -20.33 -11.10
C GLU A 200 12.20 -20.85 -10.24
N GLU A 201 13.43 -20.83 -10.76
CA GLU A 201 14.63 -21.21 -10.02
C GLU A 201 14.93 -20.26 -8.84
N ILE A 202 14.72 -18.96 -9.02
CA ILE A 202 14.84 -17.96 -7.94
C ILE A 202 13.75 -18.15 -6.88
N GLU A 203 12.52 -18.48 -7.29
CA GLU A 203 11.35 -18.58 -6.39
C GLU A 203 11.20 -19.94 -5.69
N ALA A 204 11.69 -21.03 -6.31
CA ALA A 204 11.62 -22.39 -5.77
C ALA A 204 12.17 -22.54 -4.34
N PRO A 205 13.36 -22.01 -3.99
CA PRO A 205 13.89 -22.14 -2.63
C PRO A 205 13.14 -21.28 -1.60
N LEU A 206 12.32 -20.32 -2.03
CA LEU A 206 11.67 -19.34 -1.15
C LEU A 206 10.46 -19.88 -0.38
N ASN A 207 10.07 -21.15 -0.56
CA ASN A 207 8.98 -21.81 0.19
C ASN A 207 7.65 -21.02 0.20
N GLY A 208 7.30 -20.41 -0.94
CA GLY A 208 6.08 -19.59 -1.11
C GLY A 208 6.24 -18.12 -0.76
N TRP A 209 7.44 -17.68 -0.37
CA TRP A 209 7.80 -16.26 -0.33
C TRP A 209 8.08 -15.73 -1.74
N CYS A 210 7.80 -14.46 -1.91
CA CYS A 210 7.85 -13.76 -3.18
C CYS A 210 8.85 -12.64 -3.15
N LEU A 211 9.95 -12.80 -3.88
CA LEU A 211 10.93 -11.74 -4.08
C LEU A 211 10.33 -10.62 -4.94
N LEU A 212 10.34 -9.40 -4.44
CA LEU A 212 9.89 -8.22 -5.20
C LEU A 212 11.04 -7.65 -6.02
N THR A 213 10.69 -7.09 -7.18
CA THR A 213 11.61 -6.37 -8.06
C THR A 213 11.74 -4.91 -7.64
N GLU A 214 12.76 -4.22 -8.14
CA GLU A 214 13.01 -2.82 -7.79
C GLU A 214 11.95 -1.87 -8.33
N SER A 215 11.31 -2.26 -9.42
CA SER A 215 10.24 -1.53 -10.08
C SER A 215 8.87 -1.75 -9.42
N ASP A 216 8.75 -2.67 -8.46
CA ASP A 216 7.48 -2.94 -7.78
C ASP A 216 7.14 -1.82 -6.78
N PRO A 217 6.03 -1.08 -6.95
CA PRO A 217 5.65 -0.01 -6.05
C PRO A 217 5.39 -0.48 -4.61
N ARG A 218 5.07 -1.77 -4.42
CA ARG A 218 4.81 -2.38 -3.10
C ARG A 218 6.06 -2.46 -2.25
N ARG A 219 7.25 -2.51 -2.88
CA ARG A 219 8.56 -2.55 -2.22
C ARG A 219 8.80 -1.28 -1.40
N GLY A 220 8.50 -0.11 -1.97
CA GLY A 220 8.84 1.19 -1.38
C GLY A 220 8.19 1.45 -0.02
N GLU A 221 6.91 1.08 0.15
CA GLU A 221 6.21 1.26 1.43
C GLU A 221 6.75 0.33 2.52
N ALA A 222 7.07 -0.92 2.17
CA ALA A 222 7.64 -1.88 3.10
C ALA A 222 9.05 -1.47 3.52
N GLN A 223 9.89 -1.07 2.57
CA GLN A 223 11.24 -0.56 2.82
C GLN A 223 11.23 0.62 3.79
N ALA A 224 10.42 1.66 3.52
CA ALA A 224 10.36 2.83 4.38
C ALA A 224 9.90 2.50 5.81
N SER A 225 9.06 1.48 5.98
CA SER A 225 8.61 1.02 7.30
C SER A 225 9.69 0.20 8.02
N ALA A 226 10.44 -0.61 7.29
CA ALA A 226 11.60 -1.33 7.82
C ALA A 226 12.71 -0.36 8.24
N ASP A 227 12.91 0.73 7.49
CA ASP A 227 13.89 1.78 7.82
C ASP A 227 13.61 2.38 9.19
N GLY A 228 12.35 2.75 9.47
CA GLY A 228 11.94 3.23 10.79
C GLY A 228 12.24 2.20 11.89
N ALA A 229 11.94 0.93 11.65
CA ALA A 229 12.19 -0.13 12.63
C ALA A 229 13.68 -0.36 12.92
N LEU A 230 14.55 -0.28 11.89
CA LEU A 230 15.99 -0.46 12.05
C LEU A 230 16.62 0.68 12.85
N VAL A 231 16.20 1.92 12.58
CA VAL A 231 16.64 3.10 13.32
C VAL A 231 16.17 3.05 14.77
N ASP A 232 14.90 2.74 15.01
CA ASP A 232 14.31 2.66 16.36
C ASP A 232 14.97 1.59 17.24
N ASN A 233 15.52 0.53 16.65
CA ASN A 233 16.17 -0.57 17.38
C ASN A 233 17.70 -0.52 17.36
N HIS A 234 18.31 0.54 16.81
CA HIS A 234 19.77 0.70 16.75
C HIS A 234 20.49 -0.54 16.17
N ALA A 235 19.95 -1.13 15.09
CA ALA A 235 20.37 -2.43 14.56
C ALA A 235 21.87 -2.51 14.20
N TYR A 236 22.51 -1.38 13.88
CA TYR A 236 23.94 -1.27 13.59
C TYR A 236 24.70 -0.36 14.58
N GLY A 237 24.10 -0.08 15.75
CA GLY A 237 24.64 0.82 16.80
C GLY A 237 23.84 2.12 16.96
N ASP A 238 24.29 2.97 17.88
CA ASP A 238 23.56 4.19 18.29
C ASP A 238 23.42 5.23 17.15
N GLU A 239 24.32 5.22 16.17
CA GLU A 239 24.29 6.11 14.99
C GLU A 239 23.60 5.48 13.76
N THR A 240 22.79 4.44 13.95
CA THR A 240 22.05 3.80 12.85
C THR A 240 21.15 4.83 12.14
N SER A 241 21.46 5.09 10.88
CA SER A 241 20.67 5.97 10.00
C SER A 241 20.41 5.27 8.66
N THR A 242 19.55 5.84 7.83
CA THR A 242 19.24 5.30 6.49
C THR A 242 20.46 5.25 5.55
N ALA A 243 21.57 5.92 5.89
CA ALA A 243 22.83 5.84 5.15
C ALA A 243 23.73 4.66 5.60
N SER A 244 23.46 4.06 6.76
CA SER A 244 24.29 3.01 7.36
C SER A 244 24.05 1.62 6.77
N TYR A 245 22.99 1.46 5.95
CA TYR A 245 22.64 0.18 5.35
C TYR A 245 22.01 0.35 3.96
N ILE A 246 22.08 -0.71 3.17
CA ILE A 246 21.49 -0.81 1.83
C ILE A 246 20.46 -1.94 1.86
N VAL A 247 19.30 -1.69 1.27
CA VAL A 247 18.26 -2.72 1.12
C VAL A 247 18.66 -3.69 0.01
N LYS A 248 18.82 -4.96 0.38
CA LYS A 248 19.23 -6.03 -0.53
C LYS A 248 18.03 -6.59 -1.29
N ASP A 249 17.14 -7.25 -0.55
CA ASP A 249 16.01 -8.00 -1.07
C ASP A 249 14.77 -7.77 -0.21
N VAL A 250 13.60 -7.73 -0.85
CA VAL A 250 12.31 -7.58 -0.18
C VAL A 250 11.41 -8.75 -0.57
N PHE A 251 10.96 -9.51 0.42
CA PHE A 251 10.13 -10.70 0.22
C PHE A 251 8.75 -10.48 0.82
N PHE A 252 7.70 -10.85 0.08
CA PHE A 252 6.32 -10.87 0.57
C PHE A 252 5.80 -12.31 0.71
N TYR A 253 4.93 -12.54 1.69
CA TYR A 253 4.27 -13.84 1.88
C TYR A 253 2.78 -13.66 2.17
N GLY A 254 1.94 -14.40 1.44
CA GLY A 254 0.49 -14.31 1.54
C GLY A 254 -0.10 -13.10 0.83
N GLY A 255 -1.15 -12.51 1.39
CA GLY A 255 -1.92 -11.45 0.73
C GLY A 255 -2.78 -11.93 -0.44
N LYS A 256 -3.52 -10.99 -1.05
CA LYS A 256 -4.45 -11.26 -2.17
C LYS A 256 -3.80 -11.16 -3.55
N GLU A 257 -2.66 -10.49 -3.61
CA GLU A 257 -1.97 -10.24 -4.86
C GLU A 257 -0.96 -11.36 -5.14
N PRO A 258 -0.89 -11.84 -6.39
CA PRO A 258 0.12 -12.80 -6.76
C PRO A 258 1.54 -12.21 -6.69
N CYS A 259 2.50 -13.13 -6.64
CA CYS A 259 3.94 -12.88 -6.66
C CYS A 259 4.34 -11.99 -7.84
N ASN A 260 4.01 -12.47 -9.04
CA ASN A 260 4.27 -11.81 -10.30
C ASN A 260 3.05 -10.98 -10.69
N PRO A 261 3.24 -9.85 -11.38
CA PRO A 261 2.15 -8.94 -11.68
C PRO A 261 1.12 -9.64 -12.56
N ILE A 262 -0.15 -9.55 -12.15
CA ILE A 262 -1.23 -10.27 -12.85
C ILE A 262 -1.41 -9.82 -14.31
N THR A 263 -0.86 -8.65 -14.67
CA THR A 263 -0.81 -8.16 -16.05
C THR A 263 -0.04 -9.07 -16.98
N GLU A 264 0.88 -9.89 -16.47
CA GLU A 264 1.62 -10.90 -17.23
C GLU A 264 0.77 -12.16 -17.53
N GLU A 265 -0.31 -12.39 -16.76
CA GLU A 265 -1.19 -13.54 -16.94
C GLU A 265 -2.26 -13.29 -18.01
N SER A 266 -2.90 -14.38 -18.48
CA SER A 266 -3.95 -14.28 -19.50
C SER A 266 -5.11 -13.38 -19.08
N THR A 267 -5.75 -12.71 -20.04
CA THR A 267 -6.90 -11.82 -19.78
C THR A 267 -8.04 -12.50 -19.04
N LEU A 268 -8.23 -13.81 -19.26
CA LEU A 268 -9.20 -14.62 -18.54
C LEU A 268 -8.83 -14.79 -17.06
N LYS A 269 -7.57 -15.10 -16.75
CA LYS A 269 -7.08 -15.21 -15.37
C LYS A 269 -7.14 -13.86 -14.65
N GLN A 270 -6.80 -12.76 -15.32
CA GLN A 270 -6.95 -11.41 -14.79
C GLN A 270 -8.40 -11.10 -14.41
N ALA A 271 -9.34 -11.41 -15.32
CA ALA A 271 -10.77 -11.22 -15.06
C ALA A 271 -11.24 -12.09 -13.90
N TRP A 272 -10.83 -13.37 -13.87
CA TRP A 272 -11.20 -14.29 -12.81
C TRP A 272 -10.64 -13.88 -11.45
N HIS A 273 -9.39 -13.42 -11.38
CA HIS A 273 -8.79 -12.96 -10.12
C HIS A 273 -9.53 -11.76 -9.54
N ARG A 274 -9.93 -10.78 -10.38
CA ARG A 274 -10.74 -9.64 -9.93
C ARG A 274 -12.08 -10.08 -9.33
N VAL A 275 -12.70 -11.10 -9.92
CA VAL A 275 -13.96 -11.68 -9.42
C VAL A 275 -13.71 -12.45 -8.13
N ALA A 276 -12.75 -13.37 -8.11
CA ALA A 276 -12.42 -14.21 -6.97
C ALA A 276 -12.01 -13.40 -5.74
N THR A 277 -11.16 -12.37 -5.90
CA THR A 277 -10.73 -11.50 -4.80
C THR A 277 -11.86 -10.61 -4.27
N ALA A 278 -12.87 -10.29 -5.09
CA ALA A 278 -14.07 -9.59 -4.64
C ALA A 278 -14.97 -10.47 -3.76
N PHE A 279 -15.02 -11.78 -4.03
CA PHE A 279 -15.76 -12.75 -3.23
C PHE A 279 -14.98 -13.26 -2.00
N GLU A 280 -13.69 -12.99 -1.91
CA GLU A 280 -12.87 -13.33 -0.75
C GLU A 280 -13.09 -12.32 0.39
N ILE A 281 -14.09 -12.61 1.23
CA ILE A 281 -14.51 -11.75 2.35
C ILE A 281 -13.40 -11.56 3.40
N LYS A 282 -12.59 -12.60 3.65
CA LYS A 282 -11.45 -12.51 4.56
C LYS A 282 -10.22 -12.03 3.79
N ASN A 283 -9.48 -11.11 4.39
CA ASN A 283 -8.18 -10.73 3.86
C ASN A 283 -7.11 -11.65 4.46
N PRO A 284 -6.39 -12.44 3.65
CA PRO A 284 -5.25 -13.21 4.13
C PRO A 284 -4.19 -12.26 4.71
N LYS A 285 -3.47 -12.74 5.72
CA LYS A 285 -2.34 -11.98 6.29
C LYS A 285 -1.26 -11.82 5.24
N LEU A 286 -0.68 -10.63 5.17
CA LEU A 286 0.46 -10.33 4.31
C LEU A 286 1.67 -10.05 5.21
N TYR A 287 2.72 -10.82 5.04
CA TYR A 287 4.00 -10.62 5.72
C TYR A 287 5.00 -10.04 4.74
N ALA A 288 5.91 -9.22 5.25
CA ALA A 288 7.06 -8.72 4.52
C ALA A 288 8.34 -9.05 5.29
N ALA A 289 9.37 -9.45 4.58
CA ALA A 289 10.72 -9.60 5.09
C ALA A 289 11.63 -8.69 4.26
N VAL A 290 12.21 -7.67 4.90
CA VAL A 290 13.14 -6.73 4.26
C VAL A 290 14.53 -7.07 4.74
N THR A 291 15.39 -7.54 3.85
CA THR A 291 16.79 -7.83 4.14
C THR A 291 17.64 -6.63 3.80
N VAL A 292 18.42 -6.17 4.77
CA VAL A 292 19.36 -5.07 4.64
C VAL A 292 20.78 -5.56 4.91
N VAL A 293 21.77 -4.91 4.31
CA VAL A 293 23.20 -5.14 4.57
C VAL A 293 23.82 -3.83 5.00
N LYS A 294 24.80 -3.89 5.92
CA LYS A 294 25.56 -2.70 6.30
C LYS A 294 26.24 -2.07 5.08
N ALA A 295 26.16 -0.75 4.97
CA ALA A 295 26.78 0.04 3.92
C ALA A 295 28.22 0.38 4.30
N LYS A 296 29.11 0.43 3.30
CA LYS A 296 30.50 0.86 3.47
C LYS A 296 30.50 2.37 3.70
N GLU A 297 30.95 2.80 4.88
CA GLU A 297 31.05 4.23 5.19
C GLU A 297 32.27 4.84 4.49
N PHE A 298 32.02 5.77 3.57
CA PHE A 298 33.06 6.60 2.99
C PHE A 298 33.20 7.89 3.81
N PRO A 299 34.41 8.32 4.20
CA PRO A 299 34.59 9.61 4.83
C PRO A 299 34.20 10.70 3.83
N VAL A 300 33.13 11.43 4.13
CA VAL A 300 32.68 12.55 3.29
C VAL A 300 33.70 13.68 3.35
N VAL A 301 34.43 13.88 2.25
CA VAL A 301 35.30 15.05 2.09
C VAL A 301 34.40 16.26 1.81
N ALA A 302 34.54 17.32 2.61
CA ALA A 302 33.71 18.51 2.49
C ALA A 302 33.85 19.15 1.09
N GLY A 303 32.77 19.16 0.32
CA GLY A 303 32.70 19.79 -1.01
C GLY A 303 32.56 18.82 -2.18
N GLU A 304 32.71 17.52 -1.99
CA GLU A 304 32.47 16.51 -3.02
C GLU A 304 31.14 15.78 -2.80
N ALA A 305 30.54 15.31 -3.90
CA ALA A 305 29.37 14.44 -3.83
C ALA A 305 29.77 13.12 -3.15
N PRO A 306 29.03 12.63 -2.14
CA PRO A 306 29.31 11.34 -1.54
C PRO A 306 29.35 10.27 -2.63
N PRO A 307 30.37 9.40 -2.64
CA PRO A 307 30.36 8.24 -3.53
C PRO A 307 29.11 7.40 -3.23
N PRO A 308 28.52 6.74 -4.24
CA PRO A 308 27.35 5.91 -4.06
C PRO A 308 27.66 4.84 -3.00
N ALA A 309 26.70 4.60 -2.10
CA ALA A 309 26.85 3.62 -1.04
C ALA A 309 27.05 2.23 -1.66
N THR A 310 28.17 1.59 -1.33
CA THR A 310 28.51 0.24 -1.79
C THR A 310 28.36 -0.74 -0.63
N ILE A 311 27.97 -1.97 -0.92
CA ILE A 311 27.81 -3.04 0.08
C ILE A 311 29.19 -3.38 0.70
N GLU A 312 29.24 -3.57 2.02
CA GLU A 312 30.43 -4.13 2.67
C GLU A 312 30.49 -5.64 2.40
N GLU A 313 31.54 -6.11 1.71
CA GLU A 313 31.77 -7.54 1.50
C GLU A 313 31.97 -8.26 2.85
N GLY A 314 31.13 -9.26 3.13
CA GLY A 314 31.17 -10.06 4.36
C GLY A 314 30.43 -9.46 5.57
N ALA A 315 29.72 -8.34 5.42
CA ALA A 315 28.93 -7.78 6.52
C ALA A 315 27.69 -8.62 6.85
N SER A 316 27.33 -8.65 8.13
CA SER A 316 26.12 -9.31 8.62
C SER A 316 24.87 -8.70 7.98
N THR A 317 24.01 -9.56 7.42
CA THR A 317 22.71 -9.15 6.89
C THR A 317 21.70 -9.07 8.02
N VAL A 318 20.74 -8.14 7.96
CA VAL A 318 19.66 -8.05 8.96
C VAL A 318 18.33 -8.09 8.23
N THR A 319 17.43 -8.97 8.65
CA THR A 319 16.09 -9.12 8.08
C THR A 319 15.05 -8.60 9.06
N VAL A 320 14.33 -7.56 8.66
CA VAL A 320 13.17 -7.04 9.40
C VAL A 320 11.92 -7.78 8.93
N ALA A 321 11.28 -8.49 9.85
CA ALA A 321 9.99 -9.13 9.61
C ALA A 321 8.86 -8.20 10.02
N MET A 322 7.88 -8.02 9.14
CA MET A 322 6.74 -7.16 9.35
C MET A 322 5.43 -7.86 8.97
N LEU A 323 4.38 -7.56 9.70
CA LEU A 323 3.01 -7.94 9.37
C LEU A 323 2.26 -6.72 8.83
N ARG A 324 1.57 -6.86 7.70
CA ARG A 324 0.68 -5.82 7.19
C ARG A 324 -0.57 -5.76 8.05
N ASN A 325 -0.71 -4.69 8.82
CA ASN A 325 -1.97 -4.36 9.47
C ASN A 325 -2.86 -3.63 8.45
N LEU A 326 -4.00 -4.23 8.11
CA LEU A 326 -4.96 -3.65 7.15
C LEU A 326 -5.78 -2.49 7.74
N GLY A 327 -5.62 -2.23 9.04
CA GLY A 327 -6.33 -1.18 9.75
C GLY A 327 -7.84 -1.41 9.77
N ASN A 328 -8.56 -0.32 10.05
CA ASN A 328 -10.03 -0.34 10.14
C ASN A 328 -10.65 0.92 9.49
N LYS A 329 -10.01 1.39 8.41
CA LYS A 329 -10.31 2.64 7.70
C LYS A 329 -11.81 2.92 7.53
N ARG A 330 -12.59 1.93 7.08
CA ARG A 330 -14.03 2.05 6.80
C ARG A 330 -14.96 1.62 7.94
N PHE A 331 -14.44 0.96 8.97
CA PHE A 331 -15.27 0.44 10.06
C PHE A 331 -15.88 1.56 10.90
N MET A 332 -15.06 2.55 11.28
CA MET A 332 -15.51 3.69 12.08
C MET A 332 -16.58 4.55 11.38
N PRO A 333 -16.42 4.96 10.10
CA PRO A 333 -17.49 5.68 9.41
C PRO A 333 -18.73 4.81 9.19
N PHE A 334 -18.57 3.49 9.06
CA PHE A 334 -19.71 2.57 8.94
C PHE A 334 -20.55 2.54 10.23
N MET A 335 -19.90 2.42 11.40
CA MET A 335 -20.59 2.51 12.69
C MET A 335 -21.27 3.86 12.90
N PHE A 336 -20.63 4.97 12.50
CA PHE A 336 -21.22 6.30 12.53
C PHE A 336 -22.46 6.42 11.64
N THR A 337 -22.40 5.86 10.43
CA THR A 337 -23.53 5.82 9.48
C THR A 337 -24.70 5.03 10.06
N LEU A 338 -24.41 3.87 10.67
CA LEU A 338 -25.42 3.02 11.28
C LEU A 338 -26.12 3.73 12.47
N ALA A 339 -25.34 4.35 13.36
CA ALA A 339 -25.89 5.11 14.47
C ALA A 339 -26.74 6.29 13.99
N SER A 340 -26.29 7.01 12.95
CA SER A 340 -27.03 8.12 12.36
C SER A 340 -28.33 7.66 11.68
N LEU A 341 -28.30 6.51 11.01
CA LEU A 341 -29.49 5.88 10.40
C LEU A 341 -30.52 5.50 11.46
N ILE A 342 -30.08 4.90 12.57
CA ILE A 342 -30.98 4.56 13.69
C ILE A 342 -31.62 5.83 14.25
N GLY A 343 -30.84 6.88 14.49
CA GLY A 343 -31.35 8.18 14.92
C GLY A 343 -32.41 8.73 13.96
N PHE A 344 -32.10 8.74 12.66
CA PHE A 344 -33.04 9.19 11.62
C PHE A 344 -34.36 8.41 11.63
N ILE A 345 -34.29 7.07 11.68
CA ILE A 345 -35.47 6.19 11.72
C ILE A 345 -36.31 6.48 12.97
N VAL A 346 -35.68 6.62 14.15
CA VAL A 346 -36.40 6.90 15.41
C VAL A 346 -37.16 8.23 15.32
N PHE A 347 -36.50 9.32 14.93
CA PHE A 347 -37.13 10.64 14.89
C PHE A 347 -38.20 10.75 13.80
N THR A 348 -37.98 10.18 12.62
CA THR A 348 -38.99 10.15 11.54
C THR A 348 -40.19 9.29 11.90
N THR A 349 -39.98 8.19 12.61
CA THR A 349 -41.08 7.35 13.10
C THR A 349 -41.93 8.09 14.14
N ILE A 350 -41.31 8.82 15.07
CA ILE A 350 -42.03 9.66 16.05
C ILE A 350 -42.85 10.75 15.33
N LEU A 351 -42.26 11.41 14.33
CA LEU A 351 -42.97 12.40 13.49
C LEU A 351 -44.16 11.78 12.77
N HIS A 352 -43.99 10.60 12.16
CA HIS A 352 -45.05 9.91 11.45
C HIS A 352 -46.24 9.56 12.34
N TYR A 353 -46.00 9.00 13.53
CA TYR A 353 -47.07 8.70 14.48
C TYR A 353 -47.78 9.96 14.96
N ARG A 354 -47.03 11.04 15.20
CA ARG A 354 -47.59 12.33 15.57
C ARG A 354 -48.48 12.91 14.46
N ASP A 355 -48.02 12.89 13.21
CA ASP A 355 -48.80 13.40 12.08
C ASP A 355 -50.09 12.61 11.88
N LYS A 356 -50.04 11.28 12.06
CA LYS A 356 -51.25 10.45 12.08
C LYS A 356 -52.24 10.86 13.17
N GLN A 357 -51.77 11.12 14.39
CA GLN A 357 -52.62 11.60 15.48
C GLN A 357 -53.22 12.97 15.16
N ALA A 358 -52.43 13.90 14.62
CA ALA A 358 -52.91 15.22 14.22
C ALA A 358 -53.96 15.15 13.10
N MET A 359 -53.77 14.28 12.11
CA MET A 359 -54.76 14.03 11.05
C MET A 359 -56.05 13.43 11.61
N ALA A 360 -55.96 12.44 12.51
CA ALA A 360 -57.13 11.84 13.15
C ALA A 360 -57.94 12.86 13.95
N ILE A 361 -57.27 13.74 14.70
CA ILE A 361 -57.92 14.83 15.44
C ILE A 361 -58.61 15.80 14.48
N ARG A 362 -57.93 16.25 13.42
CA ARG A 362 -58.53 17.14 12.40
C ARG A 362 -59.74 16.52 11.73
N ALA A 363 -59.69 15.22 11.41
CA ALA A 363 -60.80 14.48 10.83
C ALA A 363 -61.99 14.36 11.80
N ALA A 364 -61.75 14.15 13.09
CA ALA A 364 -62.80 14.14 14.11
C ALA A 364 -63.49 15.52 14.23
N PHE A 365 -62.71 16.61 14.21
CA PHE A 365 -63.26 17.97 14.26
C PHE A 365 -64.00 18.36 12.96
N SER A 366 -63.52 17.95 11.79
CA SER A 366 -64.21 18.23 10.52
C SER A 366 -65.49 17.41 10.34
N GLY A 367 -65.57 16.21 10.93
CA GLY A 367 -66.79 15.41 11.01
C GLY A 367 -67.84 16.00 11.96
N ALA A 368 -67.42 16.58 13.09
CA ALA A 368 -68.32 17.16 14.09
C ALA A 368 -69.08 18.42 13.60
N GLY A 369 -68.57 19.12 12.58
CA GLY A 369 -69.19 20.31 12.01
C GLY A 369 -70.27 20.05 10.95
N LYS A 370 -70.45 18.81 10.48
CA LYS A 370 -71.45 18.44 9.45
C LYS A 370 -72.81 18.01 10.02
N GLY A 371 -72.99 18.05 11.33
CA GLY A 371 -74.19 17.58 12.05
C GLY A 371 -75.03 18.68 12.70
N LYS A 372 -74.98 19.92 12.21
CA LYS A 372 -75.93 20.98 12.58
C LYS A 372 -76.48 21.65 11.34
#